data_AF-A0AAV9ZWL1-F1
#
_entry.id   AF-A0AAV9ZWL1-F1
#
_cell.length_a   1.000
_cell.length_b   1.000
_cell.length_c   1.000
_cell.angle_alpha   90.00
_cell.angle_beta   90.00
_cell.angle_gamma   90.00
#
_symmetry.space_group_name_H-M   'P 1'
#
loop_
_entity.id
_entity.type
_entity.pdbx_description
1 polymer ?
#
loop_
_entity_poly.entity_id
_entity_poly.type
_entity_poly.pdbx_seq_one_letter_code
_entity_poly.pdbx_strand_id
1 'polypeptide(L)'
;PCGFCGGSDCQLAMKGQKWTSTCSLSYNFRASTAGQSTDKCPSSNIPIICKLDGCREVHWKYNFPKHLEKRHAGWQDTIMPSFVNELQVSDEEQRRIGIRDDLRRPWLVVPVTGSKRIL
;
A
#
# COMPACT_ATOMS: atom_id res chain seq x y z
N PRO A 1 -9.07 6.45 -1.71
CA PRO A 1 -8.97 7.52 -0.69
C PRO A 1 -7.60 8.19 -0.72
N CYS A 2 -7.58 9.51 -0.55
CA CYS A 2 -6.39 10.32 -0.43
C CYS A 2 -5.80 10.14 0.96
N GLY A 3 -4.52 9.82 1.08
CA GLY A 3 -3.81 9.68 2.36
C GLY A 3 -3.60 10.98 3.13
N PHE A 4 -3.99 12.13 2.55
CA PHE A 4 -3.98 13.43 3.24
C PHE A 4 -5.36 13.81 3.79
N CYS A 5 -6.38 13.89 2.93
CA CYS A 5 -7.72 14.36 3.30
C CYS A 5 -8.79 13.26 3.41
N GLY A 6 -8.48 12.01 3.06
CA GLY A 6 -9.43 10.91 3.01
C GLY A 6 -10.35 10.88 1.77
N GLY A 7 -10.45 11.97 1.00
CA GLY A 7 -11.33 12.08 -0.17
C GLY A 7 -10.94 11.18 -1.35
N SER A 8 -11.81 11.04 -2.36
CA SER A 8 -11.55 10.18 -3.54
C SER A 8 -10.93 10.89 -4.74
N ASP A 9 -11.07 12.22 -4.81
CA ASP A 9 -10.87 12.95 -6.06
C ASP A 9 -9.46 13.57 -6.18
N CYS A 10 -8.62 13.36 -5.17
CA CYS A 10 -7.23 13.80 -5.21
C CYS A 10 -6.40 12.92 -6.13
N GLN A 11 -5.67 13.55 -7.03
CA GLN A 11 -4.74 12.89 -7.94
C GLN A 11 -3.33 12.89 -7.33
N LEU A 12 -2.60 11.79 -7.56
CA LEU A 12 -1.21 11.65 -7.22
C LEU A 12 -0.39 11.42 -8.47
N ALA A 13 0.73 12.13 -8.58
CA ALA A 13 1.68 11.93 -9.66
C ALA A 13 3.11 11.95 -9.12
N MET A 14 3.98 11.12 -9.70
CA MET A 14 5.41 11.17 -9.45
C MET A 14 6.07 12.00 -10.54
N LYS A 15 6.80 13.06 -10.16
CA LYS A 15 7.64 13.85 -11.07
C LYS A 15 9.09 13.75 -10.62
N GLY A 16 9.88 12.96 -11.34
CA GLY A 16 11.23 12.59 -10.90
C GLY A 16 11.18 11.76 -9.62
N GLN A 17 11.88 12.20 -8.56
CA GLN A 17 11.85 11.55 -7.24
C GLN A 17 10.86 12.18 -6.25
N LYS A 18 10.01 13.10 -6.69
CA LYS A 18 9.06 13.83 -5.84
C LYS A 18 7.63 13.41 -6.14
N TRP A 19 6.87 13.16 -5.09
CA TRP A 19 5.42 12.97 -5.17
C TRP A 19 4.72 14.32 -5.15
N THR A 20 3.74 14.46 -6.03
CA THR A 20 2.85 15.61 -6.12
C THR A 20 1.42 15.14 -5.93
N SER A 21 0.64 15.92 -5.18
CA SER A 21 -0.76 15.64 -4.90
C SER A 21 -1.59 16.87 -5.22
N THR A 22 -2.77 16.70 -5.79
CA THR A 22 -3.74 17.81 -5.97
C THR A 22 -4.53 18.12 -4.70
N CYS A 23 -4.30 17.37 -3.61
CA CYS A 23 -4.95 17.61 -2.33
C CYS A 23 -4.49 18.93 -1.69
N SER A 24 -5.44 19.77 -1.27
CA SER A 24 -5.15 21.03 -0.55
C SER A 24 -4.47 20.81 0.81
N LEU A 25 -4.72 19.66 1.45
CA LEU A 25 -4.06 19.24 2.68
C LEU A 25 -2.72 18.52 2.46
N SER A 26 -2.21 18.51 1.22
CA SER A 26 -0.93 17.87 0.94
C SER A 26 0.22 18.64 1.57
N TYR A 27 1.19 17.90 2.10
CA TYR A 27 2.46 18.43 2.56
C TYR A 27 3.59 17.73 1.81
N ASN A 28 4.74 18.40 1.72
CA ASN A 28 5.92 17.81 1.10
C ASN A 28 6.44 16.67 1.98
N PHE A 29 6.59 15.48 1.39
CA PHE A 29 7.24 14.34 2.05
C PHE A 29 8.22 13.68 1.10
N ARG A 30 9.27 13.06 1.67
CA ARG A 30 10.21 12.22 0.94
C ARG A 30 9.77 10.77 1.11
N ALA A 31 9.44 10.09 0.01
CA ALA A 31 8.97 8.70 0.09
C ALA A 31 10.00 7.75 0.70
N SER A 32 11.29 8.00 0.52
CA SER A 32 12.34 7.19 1.14
C SER A 32 12.28 7.22 2.67
N THR A 33 11.95 8.36 3.27
CA THR A 33 11.81 8.51 4.72
C THR A 33 10.41 8.12 5.19
N ALA A 34 9.36 8.53 4.47
CA ALA A 34 7.97 8.24 4.83
C ALA A 34 7.58 6.77 4.63
N GLY A 35 8.31 6.03 3.80
CA GLY A 35 8.12 4.59 3.60
C GLY A 35 8.74 3.73 4.71
N GLN A 36 9.44 4.34 5.67
CA GLN A 36 10.07 3.65 6.78
C GLN A 36 9.26 3.87 8.05
N SER A 37 8.71 2.79 8.61
CA SER A 37 8.14 2.81 9.95
C SER A 37 9.27 2.94 10.97
N THR A 38 9.18 3.95 11.84
CA THR A 38 10.16 4.27 12.88
C THR A 38 9.49 4.53 14.21
N ASP A 39 10.24 4.56 15.31
CA ASP A 39 9.74 4.86 16.66
C ASP A 39 8.98 6.18 16.76
N LYS A 40 9.43 7.21 16.04
CA LYS A 40 8.79 8.53 16.03
C LYS A 40 7.68 8.66 14.99
N CYS A 41 7.79 7.93 13.88
CA CYS A 41 6.83 7.93 12.78
C CYS A 41 6.49 6.47 12.41
N PRO A 42 5.52 5.85 13.10
CA PRO A 42 5.20 4.43 12.88
C PRO A 42 4.56 4.15 11.52
N SER A 43 4.01 5.16 10.84
CA SER A 43 3.36 4.99 9.56
C SER A 43 4.37 4.92 8.41
N SER A 44 4.34 3.83 7.64
CA SER A 44 5.05 3.64 6.38
C SER A 44 4.19 4.02 5.15
N ASN A 45 3.08 4.73 5.37
CA ASN A 45 2.10 4.98 4.32
C ASN A 45 2.64 5.95 3.26
N ILE A 46 2.91 5.40 2.08
CA ILE A 46 3.37 6.14 0.91
C ILE A 46 2.49 5.82 -0.31
N PRO A 47 2.40 6.70 -1.29
CA PRO A 47 1.89 6.33 -2.61
C PRO A 47 2.82 5.31 -3.27
N ILE A 48 2.21 4.32 -3.90
CA ILE A 48 2.88 3.21 -4.59
C ILE A 48 2.25 3.09 -5.97
N ILE A 49 3.06 2.81 -6.99
CA ILE A 49 2.60 2.58 -8.36
C ILE A 49 2.22 1.11 -8.49
N CYS A 50 1.03 0.82 -9.04
CA CYS A 50 0.62 -0.55 -9.34
C CYS A 50 1.50 -1.15 -10.44
N LYS A 51 2.13 -2.28 -10.10
CA LYS A 51 3.03 -3.04 -10.99
C LYS A 51 2.34 -4.20 -11.73
N LEU A 52 1.03 -4.40 -11.51
CA LEU A 52 0.25 -5.39 -12.27
C LEU A 52 0.00 -4.90 -13.70
N ASP A 53 -0.01 -5.83 -14.64
CA ASP A 53 0.03 -5.56 -16.08
C ASP A 53 -0.99 -4.51 -16.52
N GLY A 54 -0.48 -3.44 -17.15
CA GLY A 54 -1.27 -2.38 -17.77
C GLY A 54 -1.91 -1.34 -16.84
N CYS A 55 -1.84 -1.50 -15.51
CA CYS A 55 -2.57 -0.61 -14.59
C CYS A 55 -1.91 0.76 -14.38
N ARG A 56 -0.66 0.79 -13.89
CA ARG A 56 0.12 2.02 -13.60
C ARG A 56 -0.58 3.04 -12.69
N GLU A 57 -1.73 2.73 -12.10
CA GLU A 57 -2.41 3.59 -11.15
C GLU A 57 -1.58 3.77 -9.87
N VAL A 58 -1.71 4.93 -9.23
CA VAL A 58 -1.01 5.25 -7.99
C VAL A 58 -1.99 5.20 -6.83
N HIS A 59 -1.69 4.38 -5.82
CA HIS A 59 -2.51 4.26 -4.62
C HIS A 59 -1.64 4.35 -3.37
N TRP A 60 -2.20 4.94 -2.32
CA TRP A 60 -1.59 4.89 -0.99
C TRP A 60 -1.46 3.43 -0.53
N LYS A 61 -0.34 3.09 0.10
CA LYS A 61 -0.03 1.74 0.61
C LYS A 61 -1.21 1.15 1.38
N TYR A 62 -1.83 1.92 2.27
CA TYR A 62 -2.95 1.45 3.10
C TYR A 62 -4.26 1.25 2.31
N ASN A 63 -4.37 1.83 1.12
CA ASN A 63 -5.54 1.70 0.24
C ASN A 63 -5.33 0.65 -0.86
N PHE A 64 -4.13 0.07 -0.96
CA PHE A 64 -3.77 -0.85 -2.03
C PHE A 64 -4.60 -2.13 -2.09
N PRO A 65 -4.93 -2.80 -0.96
CA PRO A 65 -5.77 -4.00 -1.00
C PRO A 65 -7.12 -3.75 -1.71
N LYS A 66 -7.76 -2.62 -1.40
CA LYS A 66 -9.02 -2.23 -2.03
C LYS A 66 -8.86 -1.94 -3.53
N HIS A 67 -7.72 -1.42 -3.96
CA HIS A 67 -7.42 -1.25 -5.37
C HIS A 67 -7.31 -2.60 -6.08
N LEU A 68 -6.54 -3.54 -5.50
CA LEU A 68 -6.36 -4.88 -6.04
C LEU A 68 -7.70 -5.62 -6.19
N GLU A 69 -8.51 -5.65 -5.14
CA GLU A 69 -9.84 -6.28 -5.15
C GLU A 69 -10.77 -5.71 -6.23
N LYS A 70 -10.72 -4.39 -6.47
CA LYS A 70 -11.62 -3.73 -7.43
C LYS A 70 -11.16 -3.78 -8.86
N ARG A 71 -9.84 -3.70 -9.11
CA ARG A 71 -9.28 -3.49 -10.44
C ARG A 71 -8.62 -4.74 -11.03
N HIS A 72 -8.20 -5.66 -10.17
CA HIS A 72 -7.42 -6.84 -10.56
C HIS A 72 -8.09 -8.10 -10.03
N ALA A 73 -9.06 -8.64 -10.79
CA ALA A 73 -9.64 -9.94 -10.47
C ALA A 73 -8.55 -11.02 -10.52
N GLY A 74 -8.47 -11.87 -9.50
CA GLY A 74 -7.44 -12.91 -9.40
C GLY A 74 -6.01 -12.36 -9.21
N TRP A 75 -5.86 -11.15 -8.63
CA TRP A 75 -4.55 -10.55 -8.38
C TRP A 75 -3.61 -11.46 -7.56
N GLN A 76 -4.16 -12.34 -6.73
CA GLN A 76 -3.42 -13.27 -5.89
C GLN A 76 -2.51 -14.21 -6.70
N ASP A 77 -2.91 -14.56 -7.92
CA ASP A 77 -2.16 -15.48 -8.79
C ASP A 77 -1.10 -14.75 -9.64
N THR A 78 -1.20 -13.43 -9.76
CA THR A 78 -0.38 -12.62 -10.67
C THR A 78 0.55 -11.65 -9.93
N ILE A 79 0.27 -11.33 -8.68
CA ILE A 79 1.09 -10.41 -7.90
C ILE A 79 2.42 -11.05 -7.52
N MET A 80 3.50 -10.31 -7.70
CA MET A 80 4.83 -10.78 -7.30
C MET A 80 4.99 -10.73 -5.77
N PRO A 81 5.54 -11.77 -5.12
CA PRO A 81 5.77 -11.76 -3.68
C PRO A 81 6.62 -10.57 -3.21
N SER A 82 7.60 -10.14 -4.00
CA SER A 82 8.40 -8.94 -3.73
C SER A 82 7.54 -7.68 -3.67
N PHE A 83 6.53 -7.55 -4.53
CA PHE A 83 5.62 -6.42 -4.53
C PHE A 83 4.65 -6.49 -3.34
N VAL A 84 4.22 -7.68 -2.93
CA VAL A 84 3.44 -7.85 -1.70
C VAL A 84 4.22 -7.37 -0.47
N ASN A 85 5.51 -7.70 -0.38
CA ASN A 85 6.37 -7.25 0.72
C ASN A 85 6.48 -5.71 0.76
N GLU A 86 6.57 -5.03 -0.39
CA GLU A 86 6.56 -3.56 -0.45
C GLU A 86 5.24 -2.97 0.08
N LEU A 87 4.12 -3.66 -0.15
CA LEU A 87 2.79 -3.24 0.27
C LEU A 87 2.48 -3.58 1.73
N GLN A 88 3.26 -4.43 2.38
CA GLN A 88 2.94 -4.99 3.68
C GLN A 88 2.94 -3.95 4.80
N VAL A 89 1.85 -3.94 5.57
CA VAL A 89 1.71 -3.14 6.80
C VAL A 89 1.74 -4.11 7.97
N SER A 90 2.77 -4.04 8.80
CA SER A 90 2.95 -4.99 9.91
C SER A 90 1.89 -4.78 11.00
N ASP A 91 1.58 -5.82 11.78
CA ASP A 91 0.67 -5.69 12.93
C ASP A 91 1.21 -4.68 13.98
N GLU A 92 2.54 -4.66 14.17
CA GLU A 92 3.20 -3.67 15.04
C GLU A 92 2.96 -2.24 14.55
N GLU A 93 3.12 -1.99 13.25
CA GLU A 93 2.82 -0.69 12.65
C GLU A 93 1.34 -0.33 12.85
N GLN A 94 0.42 -1.26 12.59
CA GLN A 94 -1.02 -1.06 12.81
C GLN A 94 -1.34 -0.71 14.27
N ARG A 95 -0.70 -1.37 15.24
CA ARG A 95 -0.82 -1.05 16.67
C ARG A 95 -0.32 0.35 16.97
N ARG A 96 0.86 0.70 16.46
CA ARG A 96 1.54 1.97 16.77
C ARG A 96 0.88 3.19 16.13
N ILE A 97 0.17 3.03 15.02
CA ILE A 97 -0.68 4.08 14.44
C ILE A 97 -2.08 4.13 15.07
N GLY A 98 -2.37 3.26 16.06
CA GLY A 98 -3.62 3.28 16.81
C GLY A 98 -4.81 2.61 16.12
N ILE A 99 -4.59 1.68 15.18
CA ILE A 99 -5.69 0.86 14.65
C ILE A 99 -6.17 -0.08 15.76
N ARG A 100 -7.46 0.04 16.08
CA ARG A 100 -8.14 -0.83 17.04
C ARG A 100 -7.99 -2.30 16.67
N ASP A 101 -7.86 -3.15 17.68
CA ASP A 101 -7.63 -4.59 17.55
C ASP A 101 -8.65 -5.30 16.65
N ASP A 102 -9.93 -4.91 16.74
CA ASP A 102 -11.02 -5.47 15.94
C ASP A 102 -11.00 -5.05 14.47
N LEU A 103 -10.23 -4.01 14.14
CA LEU A 103 -10.08 -3.48 12.79
C LEU A 103 -8.73 -3.83 12.15
N ARG A 104 -7.78 -4.36 12.92
CA ARG A 104 -6.50 -4.84 12.39
C ARG A 104 -6.74 -6.05 11.49
N ARG A 105 -6.02 -6.11 10.38
CA ARG A 105 -6.16 -7.21 9.41
C ARG A 105 -4.79 -7.74 9.02
N PRO A 106 -4.67 -9.07 8.78
CA PRO A 106 -3.53 -9.60 8.07
C PRO A 106 -3.48 -8.93 6.69
N TRP A 107 -2.37 -8.25 6.41
CA TRP A 107 -2.17 -7.60 5.12
C TRP A 107 -1.90 -8.64 4.04
N LEU A 108 -2.22 -8.30 2.78
CA LEU A 108 -2.02 -9.08 1.55
C LEU A 108 -1.19 -10.36 1.75
N VAL A 109 -1.86 -11.51 1.81
CA VAL A 109 -1.19 -12.81 1.92
C VAL A 109 -1.25 -13.47 0.55
N VAL A 110 -0.10 -13.71 -0.07
CA VAL A 110 -0.03 -14.59 -1.24
C VAL A 110 -0.07 -16.04 -0.74
N PRO A 111 -0.99 -16.88 -1.24
CA PRO A 111 -0.93 -18.31 -0.98
C PRO A 111 0.41 -18.84 -1.48
N VAL A 112 1.13 -19.58 -0.65
CA VAL A 112 2.32 -20.31 -1.11
C VAL A 112 1.83 -21.45 -1.99
N THR A 113 1.72 -21.22 -3.30
CA THR A 113 1.43 -22.30 -4.26
C THR A 113 2.68 -23.18 -4.35
N GLY A 114 2.76 -24.20 -3.49
CA GLY A 114 3.95 -25.06 -3.47
C GLY A 114 4.08 -26.06 -2.33
N SER A 115 3.04 -26.84 -2.01
CA SER A 115 3.27 -28.22 -1.54
C SER A 115 2.63 -29.16 -2.55
N LYS A 116 3.43 -29.59 -3.54
CA LYS A 116 3.11 -30.80 -4.29
C LYS A 116 2.97 -31.91 -3.25
N ARG A 117 1.76 -32.40 -3.01
CA ARG A 117 1.59 -33.74 -2.45
C ARG A 117 2.16 -34.68 -3.49
N ILE A 118 3.33 -35.23 -3.19
CA ILE A 118 3.84 -36.43 -3.84
C ILE A 118 2.89 -37.53 -3.34
N LEU A 119 2.04 -38.03 -4.23
CA LEU A 119 1.40 -39.34 -4.09
C LEU A 119 2.38 -40.39 -4.61
#